data_AF-A0A8J4U3K1-F1
#
_entry.id   AF-A0A8J4U3K1-F1
#
_cell.length_a   1.000
_cell.length_b   1.000
_cell.length_c   1.000
_cell.angle_alpha   90.00
_cell.angle_beta   90.00
_cell.angle_gamma   90.00
#
_symmetry.space_group_name_H-M   'P 1'
#
loop_
_entity.id
_entity.type
_entity.pdbx_description
1 polymer ?
#
loop_
_entity_poly.entity_id
_entity_poly.type
_entity_poly.pdbx_seq_one_letter_code
_entity_poly.pdbx_strand_id
1 'polypeptide(L)'
;IQSQKCWGVTYKTKHVCALKGTSIDLSCSYKHPADLTVRKKVWFIGKKGVAEPVDVREDEEYQGRVQYTQSSQNKCGLRITNLTERDAQTYRFRFYTDDRTGKYTGQPGVSLSVT
;
A
#
# COMPACT_ATOMS: atom_id res chain seq x y z
N ILE A 1 19.09 -18.91 -18.78
CA ILE A 1 17.84 -18.70 -18.01
C ILE A 1 18.16 -17.65 -16.94
N GLN A 2 17.85 -16.37 -17.20
CA GLN A 2 18.19 -15.24 -16.31
C GLN A 2 17.02 -14.97 -15.35
N SER A 3 17.30 -14.88 -14.06
CA SER A 3 16.33 -14.82 -12.95
C SER A 3 15.64 -13.45 -12.81
N GLN A 4 14.78 -13.08 -13.77
CA GLN A 4 13.81 -12.01 -13.57
C GLN A 4 12.61 -12.52 -12.74
N LYS A 5 12.63 -12.55 -11.38
CA LYS A 5 11.41 -12.98 -10.64
C LYS A 5 11.24 -12.74 -9.11
N CYS A 6 12.09 -11.98 -8.40
CA CYS A 6 11.95 -11.91 -6.92
C CYS A 6 11.17 -10.71 -6.37
N TRP A 7 10.80 -9.73 -7.19
CA TRP A 7 10.00 -8.58 -6.72
C TRP A 7 8.50 -8.87 -6.77
N GLY A 8 7.74 -8.37 -5.80
CA GLY A 8 6.30 -8.56 -5.79
C GLY A 8 5.61 -7.94 -4.58
N VAL A 9 4.32 -7.68 -4.74
CA VAL A 9 3.39 -7.33 -3.65
C VAL A 9 2.16 -8.20 -3.83
N THR A 10 1.70 -8.79 -2.74
CA THR A 10 0.51 -9.64 -2.68
C THR A 10 -0.47 -9.03 -1.69
N TYR A 11 -1.58 -8.50 -2.21
CA TYR A 11 -2.70 -8.04 -1.41
C TYR A 11 -3.54 -9.22 -0.92
N LYS A 12 -3.98 -9.19 0.35
CA LYS A 12 -4.86 -10.22 0.91
C LYS A 12 -6.24 -10.21 0.24
N THR A 13 -6.75 -9.02 -0.05
CA THR A 13 -8.02 -8.77 -0.73
C THR A 13 -7.81 -7.68 -1.77
N LYS A 14 -8.46 -7.80 -2.93
CA LYS A 14 -8.39 -6.79 -4.01
C LYS A 14 -9.56 -5.82 -4.00
N HIS A 15 -10.70 -6.26 -3.46
CA HIS A 15 -11.90 -5.47 -3.28
C HIS A 15 -12.38 -5.66 -1.85
N VAL A 16 -12.71 -4.57 -1.18
CA VAL A 16 -13.24 -4.58 0.19
C VAL A 16 -14.35 -3.56 0.31
N CYS A 17 -15.35 -3.87 1.14
CA CYS A 17 -16.43 -2.97 1.50
C CYS A 17 -16.37 -2.72 3.00
N ALA A 18 -16.64 -1.49 3.43
CA ALA A 18 -16.73 -1.11 4.83
C ALA A 18 -17.83 -0.07 5.04
N LEU A 19 -18.38 -0.02 6.25
CA LEU A 19 -19.41 0.96 6.59
C LEU A 19 -18.79 2.32 6.94
N LYS A 20 -19.50 3.40 6.61
CA LYS A 20 -19.15 4.75 7.06
C LYS A 20 -18.96 4.82 8.58
N GLY A 21 -17.95 5.56 9.02
CA GLY A 21 -17.57 5.70 10.43
C GLY A 21 -16.80 4.53 11.02
N THR A 22 -16.67 3.40 10.32
CA THR A 22 -15.90 2.24 10.80
C THR A 22 -14.41 2.33 10.44
N SER A 23 -13.66 1.26 10.73
CA SER A 23 -12.25 1.13 10.37
C SER A 23 -12.01 -0.10 9.51
N ILE A 24 -11.02 -0.04 8.63
CA ILE A 24 -10.61 -1.16 7.77
C ILE A 24 -9.10 -1.36 7.80
N ASP A 25 -8.66 -2.61 7.72
CA ASP A 25 -7.25 -2.99 7.56
C ASP A 25 -6.99 -3.52 6.15
N LEU A 26 -6.29 -2.73 5.34
CA LEU A 26 -5.77 -3.16 4.04
C LEU A 26 -4.46 -3.91 4.27
N SER A 27 -4.47 -5.22 4.02
CA SER A 27 -3.32 -6.08 4.30
C SER A 27 -2.60 -6.52 3.02
N CYS A 28 -1.27 -6.46 3.04
CA CYS A 28 -0.44 -7.08 2.02
C CYS A 28 0.89 -7.62 2.57
N SER A 29 1.55 -8.42 1.76
CA SER A 29 2.96 -8.77 1.89
C SER A 29 3.74 -8.37 0.65
N TYR A 30 5.04 -8.17 0.77
CA TYR A 30 5.91 -7.88 -0.36
C TYR A 30 7.16 -8.75 -0.35
N LYS A 31 7.82 -8.88 -1.49
CA LYS A 31 9.06 -9.63 -1.67
C LYS A 31 10.03 -8.84 -2.56
N HIS A 32 11.31 -8.98 -2.27
CA HIS A 32 12.43 -8.42 -3.02
C HIS A 32 13.64 -9.36 -2.88
N PRO A 33 14.69 -9.20 -3.71
CA PRO A 33 15.96 -9.90 -3.56
C PRO A 33 16.51 -9.79 -2.13
N ALA A 34 17.05 -10.90 -1.60
CA ALA A 34 17.44 -11.02 -0.19
C ALA A 34 18.64 -10.14 0.20
N ASP A 35 19.45 -9.75 -0.78
CA ASP A 35 20.61 -8.86 -0.66
C ASP A 35 20.25 -7.37 -0.58
N LEU A 36 18.98 -7.02 -0.75
CA LEU A 36 18.49 -5.65 -0.70
C LEU A 36 17.75 -5.35 0.60
N THR A 37 17.82 -4.10 1.06
CA THR A 37 17.12 -3.62 2.26
C THR A 37 16.04 -2.62 1.90
N VAL A 38 14.80 -2.82 2.36
CA VAL A 38 13.72 -1.83 2.16
C VAL A 38 13.96 -0.59 3.03
N ARG A 39 14.10 0.57 2.39
CA ARG A 39 14.32 1.87 3.06
C ARG A 39 13.07 2.73 3.20
N LYS A 40 12.13 2.62 2.25
CA LYS A 40 10.90 3.40 2.24
C LYS A 40 9.71 2.55 1.82
N LYS A 41 8.57 2.83 2.43
CA LYS A 41 7.29 2.18 2.18
C LYS A 41 6.23 3.27 2.08
N VAL A 42 5.37 3.17 1.07
CA VAL A 42 4.34 4.16 0.78
C VAL A 42 3.05 3.44 0.39
N TRP A 43 1.97 3.76 1.08
CA TRP A 43 0.61 3.59 0.61
C TRP A 43 0.15 4.87 -0.05
N PHE A 44 -0.45 4.79 -1.22
CA PHE A 44 -0.87 5.95 -1.99
C PHE A 44 -2.14 5.68 -2.77
N ILE A 45 -2.78 6.75 -3.20
CA ILE A 45 -3.93 6.76 -4.08
C ILE A 45 -3.47 7.34 -5.42
N GLY A 46 -3.69 6.64 -6.53
CA GLY A 46 -3.26 7.16 -7.83
C GLY A 46 -3.37 6.14 -8.95
N LYS A 47 -3.53 6.62 -10.19
CA LYS A 47 -3.74 5.78 -11.39
C LYS A 47 -2.46 5.03 -11.81
N LYS A 48 -2.60 4.03 -12.70
CA LYS A 48 -1.45 3.40 -13.36
C LYS A 48 -0.63 4.47 -14.11
N GLY A 49 0.70 4.44 -13.98
CA GLY A 49 1.61 5.35 -14.69
C GLY A 49 1.94 6.67 -13.98
N VAL A 50 1.44 6.90 -12.76
CA VAL A 50 1.77 8.12 -11.98
C VAL A 50 3.25 8.13 -11.59
N ALA A 51 3.81 9.36 -11.51
CA ALA A 51 5.12 9.73 -11.02
C ALA A 51 5.39 9.25 -9.57
N GLU A 52 6.31 9.90 -8.87
CA GLU A 52 6.62 9.54 -7.49
C GLU A 52 5.37 9.68 -6.60
N PRO A 53 5.00 8.66 -5.80
CA PRO A 53 3.73 8.65 -5.09
C PRO A 53 3.84 9.45 -3.80
N VAL A 54 2.77 10.17 -3.48
CA VAL A 54 2.59 10.84 -2.18
C VAL A 54 2.00 9.82 -1.20
N ASP A 55 2.55 9.76 0.00
CA ASP A 55 2.05 8.86 1.04
C ASP A 55 0.69 9.35 1.54
N VAL A 56 -0.29 8.46 1.70
CA VAL A 56 -1.59 8.81 2.30
C VAL A 56 -1.45 9.42 3.69
N ARG A 57 -0.33 9.17 4.39
CA ARG A 57 -0.04 9.81 5.69
C ARG A 57 0.31 11.29 5.58
N GLU A 58 0.71 11.75 4.41
CA GLU A 58 1.03 13.16 4.13
C GLU A 58 -0.19 13.95 3.65
N ASP A 59 -1.29 13.26 3.35
CA ASP A 59 -2.56 13.88 2.94
C ASP A 59 -3.34 14.38 4.17
N GLU A 60 -3.70 15.67 4.15
CA GLU A 60 -4.46 16.34 5.22
C GLU A 60 -5.80 15.65 5.50
N GLU A 61 -6.48 15.10 4.48
CA GLU A 61 -7.75 14.40 4.65
C GLU A 61 -7.60 13.10 5.47
N TYR A 62 -6.40 12.53 5.52
CA TYR A 62 -6.09 11.28 6.21
C TYR A 62 -5.36 11.49 7.54
N GLN A 63 -5.00 12.72 7.91
CA GLN A 63 -4.31 13.01 9.16
C GLN A 63 -5.08 12.46 10.37
N GLY A 64 -4.38 11.74 11.24
CA GLY A 64 -4.97 11.09 12.41
C GLY A 64 -5.87 9.87 12.12
N ARG A 65 -6.18 9.57 10.85
CA ARG A 65 -7.04 8.45 10.44
C ARG A 65 -6.28 7.25 9.90
N VAL A 66 -5.03 7.44 9.47
CA VAL A 66 -4.23 6.36 8.87
C VAL A 66 -3.07 5.90 9.74
N GLN A 67 -2.84 4.60 9.78
CA GLN A 67 -1.72 4.00 10.48
C GLN A 67 -1.17 2.80 9.72
N TYR A 68 0.16 2.67 9.63
CA TYR A 68 0.75 1.45 9.09
C TYR A 68 0.74 0.36 10.16
N THR A 69 0.11 -0.77 9.84
CA THR A 69 0.05 -1.92 10.74
C THR A 69 1.14 -2.92 10.33
N GLN A 70 2.29 -2.87 11.00
CA GLN A 70 3.42 -3.76 10.75
C GLN A 70 3.56 -4.76 11.90
N SER A 71 3.12 -6.01 11.69
CA SER A 71 3.27 -7.08 12.69
C SER A 71 4.50 -7.97 12.46
N SER A 72 5.14 -7.88 11.30
CA SER A 72 6.29 -8.72 10.91
C SER A 72 7.06 -8.13 9.72
N GLN A 73 8.25 -8.65 9.47
CA GLN A 73 9.02 -8.34 8.26
C GLN A 73 8.17 -8.59 7.00
N ASN A 74 8.38 -7.77 5.98
CA ASN A 74 7.76 -7.93 4.66
C ASN A 74 6.22 -7.85 4.62
N LYS A 75 5.60 -7.25 5.65
CA LYS A 75 4.19 -6.86 5.65
C LYS A 75 4.01 -5.38 5.36
N CYS A 76 2.88 -5.06 4.75
CA CYS A 76 2.52 -3.72 4.33
C CYS A 76 1.08 -3.38 4.70
N GLY A 77 0.67 -3.63 5.95
CA GLY A 77 -0.68 -3.28 6.38
C GLY A 77 -0.92 -1.77 6.51
N LEU A 78 -2.12 -1.32 6.16
CA LEU A 78 -2.63 0.04 6.34
C LEU A 78 -3.98 -0.04 7.04
N ARG A 79 -4.11 0.60 8.20
CA ARG A 79 -5.40 0.86 8.84
C ARG A 79 -5.89 2.24 8.43
N ILE A 80 -7.17 2.33 8.09
CA ILE A 80 -7.89 3.60 7.90
C ILE A 80 -9.07 3.59 8.87
N THR A 81 -9.21 4.64 9.68
CA THR A 81 -10.29 4.80 10.66
C THR A 81 -11.24 5.91 10.27
N ASN A 82 -12.43 5.91 10.88
CA ASN A 82 -13.49 6.89 10.64
C ASN A 82 -13.76 7.09 9.14
N LEU A 83 -14.08 5.99 8.47
CA LEU A 83 -14.24 5.96 7.01
C LEU A 83 -15.36 6.90 6.53
N THR A 84 -15.11 7.55 5.41
CA THR A 84 -16.05 8.42 4.69
C THR A 84 -16.23 7.92 3.26
N GLU A 85 -17.27 8.39 2.59
CA GLU A 85 -17.49 8.05 1.16
C GLU A 85 -16.31 8.47 0.26
N ARG A 86 -15.52 9.47 0.66
CA ARG A 86 -14.32 9.92 -0.07
C ARG A 86 -13.13 8.96 0.05
N ASP A 87 -13.14 8.10 1.06
CA ASP A 87 -12.16 7.02 1.19
C ASP A 87 -12.44 5.87 0.21
N ALA A 88 -13.55 5.89 -0.55
CA ALA A 88 -13.86 4.90 -1.56
C ALA A 88 -12.95 5.04 -2.80
N GLN A 89 -11.71 4.56 -2.67
CA GLN A 89 -10.66 4.70 -3.67
C GLN A 89 -9.88 3.40 -3.88
N THR A 90 -8.91 3.42 -4.79
CA THR A 90 -7.97 2.30 -4.96
C THR A 90 -6.61 2.64 -4.37
N TYR A 91 -6.27 1.96 -3.29
CA TYR A 91 -5.02 2.11 -2.55
C TYR A 91 -3.96 1.17 -3.13
N ARG A 92 -2.74 1.69 -3.31
CA ARG A 92 -1.59 0.93 -3.80
C ARG A 92 -0.44 1.06 -2.85
N PHE A 93 0.43 0.05 -2.87
CA PHE A 93 1.62 -0.03 -2.05
C PHE A 93 2.85 0.02 -2.93
N ARG A 94 3.79 0.90 -2.62
CA ARG A 94 5.13 0.94 -3.20
C ARG A 94 6.17 0.80 -2.09
N PHE A 95 7.23 0.06 -2.36
CA PHE A 95 8.42 0.06 -1.52
C PHE A 95 9.66 0.34 -2.36
N TYR A 96 10.69 0.83 -1.68
CA TYR A 96 11.98 1.22 -2.22
C TYR A 96 13.05 0.50 -1.42
N THR A 97 14.04 -0.03 -2.12
CA THR A 97 15.22 -0.61 -1.49
C THR A 97 16.36 0.40 -1.42
N ASP A 98 17.51 -0.08 -0.97
CA ASP A 98 18.80 0.58 -0.97
C ASP A 98 19.46 0.67 -2.35
N ASP A 99 18.99 -0.09 -3.34
CA ASP A 99 19.29 0.15 -4.76
C ASP A 99 18.57 1.41 -5.24
N ARG A 100 19.31 2.33 -5.88
CA ARG A 100 18.80 3.59 -6.44
C ARG A 100 17.64 3.40 -7.40
N THR A 101 17.60 2.29 -8.13
CA THR A 101 16.52 1.96 -9.08
C THR A 101 15.52 0.95 -8.51
N GLY A 102 15.82 0.38 -7.35
CA GLY A 102 15.08 -0.70 -6.72
C GLY A 102 13.77 -0.22 -6.11
N LYS A 103 12.70 -0.23 -6.92
CA LYS A 103 11.34 0.05 -6.45
C LYS A 103 10.33 -0.87 -7.10
N TYR A 104 9.27 -1.17 -6.36
CA TYR A 104 8.16 -1.98 -6.88
C TYR A 104 6.82 -1.49 -6.37
N THR A 105 5.85 -1.36 -7.28
CA THR A 105 4.46 -1.04 -6.96
C THR A 105 3.59 -2.26 -7.15
N GLY A 106 2.84 -2.62 -6.11
CA GLY A 106 1.82 -3.64 -6.20
C GLY A 106 0.69 -3.27 -7.17
N GLN A 107 0.31 -4.23 -8.00
CA GLN A 107 -0.84 -4.13 -8.91
C GLN A 107 -1.83 -5.28 -8.62
N PRO A 108 -3.15 -5.07 -8.76
CA PRO A 108 -3.81 -3.83 -9.17
C PRO A 108 -3.96 -2.78 -8.04
N GLY A 109 -3.66 -3.13 -6.79
CA GLY A 109 -4.03 -2.36 -5.60
C GLY A 109 -5.21 -3.00 -4.87
N VAL A 110 -5.76 -2.30 -3.89
CA VAL A 110 -6.98 -2.67 -3.16
C VAL A 110 -8.03 -1.58 -3.40
N SER A 111 -9.15 -1.93 -4.00
CA SER A 111 -10.29 -1.04 -4.16
C SER A 111 -11.21 -1.13 -2.95
N LEU A 112 -11.41 0.01 -2.28
CA LEU A 112 -12.32 0.17 -1.15
C LEU A 112 -13.63 0.80 -1.63
N SER A 113 -14.75 0.24 -1.18
CA SER A 113 -16.07 0.86 -1.25
C SER A 113 -16.54 1.19 0.17
N VAL A 114 -17.18 2.34 0.33
CA VAL A 114 -17.76 2.77 1.61
C VAL A 114 -19.26 2.98 1.42
N THR A 115 -20.07 2.39 2.31
CA THR A 115 -21.55 2.44 2.26
C THR A 115 -22.14 2.88 3.60
#